data_AF-A0A8C5MNM7-F1
#
_entry.id   AF-A0A8C5MNM7-F1
#
_cell.length_a   1.000
_cell.length_b   1.000
_cell.length_c   1.000
_cell.angle_alpha   90.00
_cell.angle_beta   90.00
_cell.angle_gamma   90.00
#
_symmetry.space_group_name_H-M   'P 1'
#
loop_
_entity.id
_entity.type
_entity.pdbx_description
1 polymer ?
#
loop_
_entity_poly.entity_id
_entity_poly.type
_entity_poly.pdbx_seq_one_letter_code
_entity_poly.pdbx_strand_id
1 'polypeptide(L)'
;MAAHKMVLKGHYAADLILTQATRDSERSERSICMSVSISNPSFRTDTTELVYKVWRFRAMCNFCVRPNASCVKKKRMQGLLQFGSPDQHALRNKRMSHCGTSLNAEIKLVVTGDDFGYCPRRDLGIVDCFRAGGVTNVSLLVNGSAAAGAADLARRYNIPIGLHANLSEGNPVCGELRQGSTLVNTEGVFLGKMGIRKALAQGLLSMSEIRQELQAQVNEFRELTGQDPHHMDGHQHVHILPNIREEFAQALQENGIRFTRLPVELGIQRCEWIPEELMVFNRGVQEDALNSVEIFKSYGLRWPDLYIGLSTMGKNMSTQNIQRAIEYGMLSIQSDLSPGCLPQTSTCVTIELMAHPGYPSLPHEGGCGEGPDDFSQSWERLHEFETKCEQAEKTGSEMESTAAKSTFERAKSVEIEING
;
A
#
# COMPACT_ATOMS: atom_id res chain seq x y z
N MET A 1 24.86 6.92 -40.97
CA MET A 1 23.74 7.31 -40.08
C MET A 1 24.24 8.42 -39.17
N ALA A 2 23.56 9.56 -39.13
CA ALA A 2 23.99 10.73 -38.35
C ALA A 2 23.88 10.46 -36.85
N ALA A 3 24.95 10.70 -36.10
CA ALA A 3 24.94 10.62 -34.64
C ALA A 3 24.31 11.90 -34.07
N HIS A 4 23.07 11.81 -33.56
CA HIS A 4 22.48 12.90 -32.78
C HIS A 4 23.11 12.93 -31.39
N LYS A 5 23.86 14.00 -31.11
CA LYS A 5 24.43 14.30 -29.80
C LYS A 5 23.40 15.11 -29.02
N MET A 6 22.68 14.48 -28.09
CA MET A 6 21.73 15.18 -27.21
C MET A 6 22.42 15.46 -25.88
N VAL A 7 22.64 16.73 -25.56
CA VAL A 7 23.25 17.18 -24.28
C VAL A 7 22.12 17.67 -23.38
N LEU A 8 21.83 16.94 -22.30
CA LEU A 8 20.89 17.36 -21.27
C LEU A 8 21.60 18.31 -20.31
N LYS A 9 21.37 19.63 -20.45
CA LYS A 9 21.87 20.63 -19.50
C LYS A 9 20.89 20.76 -18.34
N GLY A 10 21.28 20.28 -17.16
CA GLY A 10 20.64 20.56 -15.88
C GLY A 10 21.56 21.40 -15.00
N HIS A 11 21.00 22.30 -14.19
CA HIS A 11 21.75 23.00 -13.15
C HIS A 11 22.26 21.96 -12.14
N TYR A 12 23.56 22.01 -11.83
CA TYR A 12 24.39 21.04 -11.09
C TYR A 12 25.01 19.90 -11.93
N ALA A 13 26.34 19.92 -11.97
CA ALA A 13 27.19 19.43 -13.04
C ALA A 13 27.46 17.92 -13.03
N ALA A 14 27.00 17.24 -14.07
CA ALA A 14 27.68 16.10 -14.71
C ALA A 14 27.09 15.95 -16.13
N ASP A 15 27.87 16.25 -17.16
CA ASP A 15 27.44 16.11 -18.56
C ASP A 15 27.39 14.61 -18.93
N LEU A 16 26.18 14.11 -19.23
CA LEU A 16 25.97 12.78 -19.78
C LEU A 16 26.21 12.81 -21.29
N ILE A 17 27.22 12.08 -21.79
CA ILE A 17 27.49 11.95 -23.22
C ILE A 17 27.01 10.59 -23.71
N LEU A 18 25.96 10.60 -24.53
CA LEU A 18 25.46 9.44 -25.26
C LEU A 18 26.41 9.09 -26.41
N THR A 19 27.01 7.89 -26.36
CA THR A 19 27.93 7.41 -27.40
C THR A 19 27.41 6.11 -28.02
N GLN A 20 26.62 6.28 -29.08
CA GLN A 20 26.13 5.25 -30.03
C GLN A 20 24.96 4.36 -29.59
N ALA A 21 24.02 4.20 -30.54
CA ALA A 21 23.01 3.16 -30.57
C ALA A 21 23.36 2.22 -31.73
N THR A 22 23.64 0.95 -31.44
CA THR A 22 23.81 -0.07 -32.48
C THR A 22 22.57 -0.97 -32.53
N ARG A 23 22.10 -1.27 -33.75
CA ARG A 23 21.08 -2.30 -33.97
C ARG A 23 21.76 -3.65 -33.91
N ASP A 24 21.30 -4.50 -33.00
CA ASP A 24 21.75 -5.88 -32.90
C ASP A 24 21.13 -6.69 -34.06
N SER A 25 21.94 -7.24 -34.95
CA SER A 25 21.47 -7.85 -36.21
C SER A 25 21.08 -9.32 -36.10
N GLU A 26 21.19 -9.94 -34.91
CA GLU A 26 21.00 -11.40 -34.76
C GLU A 26 19.74 -11.84 -33.98
N ARG A 27 18.84 -10.93 -33.58
CA ARG A 27 17.57 -11.33 -32.94
C ARG A 27 16.37 -10.51 -33.45
N SER A 28 15.28 -11.21 -33.71
CA SER A 28 14.04 -10.70 -34.32
C SER A 28 13.18 -9.82 -33.40
N GLU A 29 13.74 -9.23 -32.35
CA GLU A 29 13.05 -8.28 -31.47
C GLU A 29 13.84 -6.98 -31.42
N ARG A 30 13.15 -5.86 -31.69
CA ARG A 30 13.70 -4.50 -31.78
C ARG A 30 14.31 -4.06 -30.43
N SER A 31 15.52 -4.51 -30.15
CA SER A 31 16.29 -4.15 -28.95
C SER A 31 17.37 -3.15 -29.35
N ILE A 32 17.33 -1.93 -28.82
CA ILE A 32 18.40 -0.94 -28.97
C ILE A 32 19.23 -0.99 -27.70
N CYS A 33 20.51 -1.35 -27.81
CA CYS A 33 21.44 -1.33 -26.68
C CYS A 33 22.10 0.06 -26.62
N MET A 34 22.00 0.74 -25.48
CA MET A 34 22.64 2.04 -25.24
C MET A 34 23.76 1.91 -24.22
N SER A 35 24.94 2.42 -24.55
CA SER A 35 26.08 2.56 -23.65
C SER A 35 26.19 4.00 -23.15
N VAL A 36 26.26 4.16 -21.82
CA VAL A 36 26.42 5.46 -21.16
C VAL A 36 27.84 5.58 -20.63
N SER A 37 28.57 6.61 -21.05
CA SER A 37 29.93 6.90 -20.60
C SER A 37 29.94 8.19 -19.77
N ILE A 38 30.46 8.13 -18.54
CA ILE A 38 30.58 9.30 -17.65
C ILE A 38 31.93 9.98 -17.93
N SER A 39 31.91 11.22 -18.42
CA SER A 39 33.12 11.99 -18.74
C SER A 39 33.54 12.94 -17.62
N ASN A 40 33.70 12.46 -16.38
CA ASN A 40 34.61 13.03 -15.37
C ASN A 40 34.61 12.18 -14.09
N PRO A 41 35.71 11.50 -13.71
CA PRO A 41 35.76 10.66 -12.52
C PRO A 41 35.98 11.43 -11.21
N SER A 42 36.03 12.77 -11.24
CA SER A 42 36.41 13.61 -10.09
C SER A 42 35.25 13.97 -9.14
N PHE A 43 34.03 13.48 -9.37
CA PHE A 43 32.91 13.67 -8.44
C PHE A 43 32.38 12.30 -7.96
N ARG A 44 32.33 12.11 -6.63
CA ARG A 44 31.57 11.02 -6.00
C ARG A 44 30.09 11.28 -6.24
N THR A 45 29.55 10.81 -7.36
CA THR A 45 28.11 10.71 -7.56
C THR A 45 27.58 9.56 -6.69
N ASP A 46 26.68 9.88 -5.77
CA ASP A 46 25.94 8.91 -4.98
C ASP A 46 25.18 7.96 -5.92
N THR A 47 25.39 6.66 -5.76
CA THR A 47 24.73 5.59 -6.55
C THR A 47 23.20 5.73 -6.57
N THR A 48 22.64 6.38 -5.54
CA THR A 48 21.21 6.67 -5.37
C THR A 48 20.67 7.64 -6.43
N GLU A 49 21.45 8.66 -6.81
CA GLU A 49 21.04 9.66 -7.81
C GLU A 49 21.11 9.10 -9.24
N LEU A 50 22.03 8.16 -9.47
CA LEU A 50 22.21 7.49 -10.76
C LEU A 50 21.06 6.52 -11.05
N VAL A 51 20.62 5.74 -10.06
CA VAL A 51 19.45 4.85 -10.20
C VAL A 51 18.17 5.65 -10.42
N TYR A 52 17.99 6.76 -9.69
CA TYR A 52 16.85 7.66 -9.88
C TYR A 52 16.82 8.28 -11.30
N LYS A 53 17.96 8.74 -11.82
CA LYS A 53 18.08 9.28 -13.19
C LYS A 53 17.84 8.22 -14.27
N VAL A 54 18.32 6.99 -14.08
CA VAL A 54 18.09 5.86 -15.00
C VAL A 54 16.62 5.45 -15.02
N TRP A 55 15.96 5.41 -13.86
CA TRP A 55 14.54 5.08 -13.75
C TRP A 55 13.66 6.18 -14.37
N ARG A 56 13.97 7.46 -14.12
CA ARG A 56 13.27 8.60 -14.74
C ARG A 56 13.40 8.61 -16.27
N PHE A 57 14.55 8.20 -16.81
CA PHE A 57 14.76 8.07 -18.25
C PHE A 57 13.97 6.88 -18.85
N ARG A 58 13.82 5.77 -18.10
CA ARG A 58 12.97 4.62 -18.48
C ARG A 58 11.50 5.01 -18.56
N ALA A 59 11.00 5.78 -17.60
CA ALA A 59 9.62 6.25 -17.57
C ALA A 59 9.28 7.26 -18.69
N MET A 60 10.27 7.98 -19.22
CA MET A 60 10.07 8.98 -20.29
C MET A 60 10.13 8.40 -21.72
N CYS A 61 10.81 7.27 -21.95
CA CYS A 61 11.20 6.86 -23.30
C CYS A 61 10.55 5.58 -23.86
N ASN A 62 9.73 4.83 -23.12
CA ASN A 62 9.11 3.57 -23.61
C ASN A 62 10.11 2.59 -24.29
N PHE A 63 11.35 2.50 -23.82
CA PHE A 63 12.35 1.54 -24.31
C PHE A 63 12.92 0.69 -23.18
N CYS A 64 13.04 -0.61 -23.46
CA CYS A 64 13.52 -1.64 -22.53
C CYS A 64 15.06 -1.67 -22.54
N VAL A 65 15.70 -1.34 -21.42
CA VAL A 65 17.16 -1.45 -21.25
C VAL A 65 17.45 -2.47 -20.15
N ARG A 66 18.17 -3.56 -20.48
CA ARG A 66 18.64 -4.56 -19.51
C ARG A 66 20.10 -4.26 -19.11
N PRO A 67 20.48 -4.33 -17.82
CA PRO A 67 21.88 -4.26 -17.43
C PRO A 67 22.63 -5.54 -17.80
N ASN A 68 23.82 -5.40 -18.38
CA ASN A 68 24.67 -6.51 -18.79
C ASN A 68 25.50 -7.01 -17.60
N ALA A 69 25.12 -8.14 -17.01
CA ALA A 69 25.86 -8.77 -15.91
C ALA A 69 26.93 -9.72 -16.46
N SER A 70 28.16 -9.21 -16.65
CA SER A 70 29.32 -10.05 -16.95
C SER A 70 30.53 -9.62 -16.11
N CYS A 71 30.63 -10.09 -14.87
CA CYS A 71 31.90 -10.22 -14.15
C CYS A 71 31.75 -10.93 -12.77
N VAL A 72 31.63 -12.26 -12.72
CA VAL A 72 32.14 -13.06 -11.58
C VAL A 72 32.68 -14.38 -12.12
N LYS A 73 34.00 -14.57 -12.02
CA LYS A 73 34.72 -15.77 -12.47
C LYS A 73 34.51 -16.94 -11.48
N LYS A 74 34.33 -18.13 -12.06
CA LYS A 74 34.31 -19.47 -11.44
C LYS A 74 35.52 -19.74 -10.52
N LYS A 75 35.29 -20.45 -9.41
CA LYS A 75 36.20 -21.50 -8.93
C LYS A 75 35.40 -22.74 -8.51
N ARG A 76 35.88 -23.87 -9.03
CA ARG A 76 35.38 -25.25 -8.92
C ARG A 76 36.03 -25.89 -7.70
N MET A 77 35.31 -26.75 -6.96
CA MET A 77 35.94 -27.88 -6.26
C MET A 77 34.98 -29.07 -6.26
N GLN A 78 35.50 -30.20 -6.73
CA GLN A 78 34.86 -31.51 -6.76
C GLN A 78 34.97 -32.18 -5.39
N GLY A 79 33.97 -32.98 -5.03
CA GLY A 79 34.02 -33.95 -3.95
C GLY A 79 32.92 -34.99 -4.14
N LEU A 80 33.31 -36.17 -4.62
CA LEU A 80 32.48 -37.37 -4.71
C LEU A 80 31.93 -37.77 -3.34
N LEU A 81 30.73 -38.33 -3.31
CA LEU A 81 30.39 -39.57 -2.59
C LEU A 81 29.05 -40.11 -3.15
N GLN A 82 29.12 -41.29 -3.77
CA GLN A 82 27.98 -42.13 -4.17
C GLN A 82 27.46 -42.94 -2.97
N PHE A 83 26.19 -43.35 -3.04
CA PHE A 83 25.54 -44.63 -2.66
C PHE A 83 24.09 -44.30 -2.27
N GLY A 84 23.07 -44.59 -3.09
CA GLY A 84 22.37 -45.88 -3.14
C GLY A 84 20.85 -45.65 -3.00
N SER A 85 20.08 -45.92 -4.05
CA SER A 85 18.62 -46.16 -4.02
C SER A 85 18.41 -47.68 -4.12
N PRO A 86 17.36 -48.32 -3.57
CA PRO A 86 15.95 -47.97 -3.86
C PRO A 86 14.95 -48.18 -2.68
N ASP A 87 13.81 -47.48 -2.73
CA ASP A 87 12.50 -48.14 -2.68
C ASP A 87 11.37 -47.11 -2.93
N GLN A 88 10.80 -47.20 -4.14
CA GLN A 88 9.53 -46.64 -4.52
C GLN A 88 8.48 -47.74 -4.36
N HIS A 89 7.51 -47.60 -3.46
CA HIS A 89 6.11 -47.98 -3.69
C HIS A 89 5.24 -47.69 -2.46
N ALA A 90 3.99 -47.36 -2.75
CA ALA A 90 2.84 -47.25 -1.85
C ALA A 90 2.71 -45.93 -1.05
N LEU A 91 2.10 -44.92 -1.68
CA LEU A 91 0.85 -44.34 -1.21
C LEU A 91 0.09 -43.77 -2.41
N ARG A 92 -0.84 -44.61 -2.88
CA ARG A 92 -1.64 -44.48 -4.10
C ARG A 92 -2.85 -43.57 -3.81
N ASN A 93 -2.99 -42.53 -4.62
CA ASN A 93 -4.23 -41.83 -4.98
C ASN A 93 -5.42 -41.94 -4.01
N LYS A 94 -5.51 -41.02 -3.03
CA LYS A 94 -6.81 -40.48 -2.64
C LYS A 94 -7.02 -39.20 -3.45
N ARG A 95 -7.72 -39.32 -4.59
CA ARG A 95 -8.37 -38.16 -5.22
C ARG A 95 -9.32 -37.61 -4.16
N MET A 96 -8.99 -36.49 -3.55
CA MET A 96 -9.99 -35.67 -2.89
C MET A 96 -10.96 -35.23 -3.97
N SER A 97 -12.16 -35.80 -3.92
CA SER A 97 -13.31 -35.36 -4.68
C SER A 97 -13.53 -33.87 -4.38
N HIS A 98 -13.03 -33.01 -5.26
CA HIS A 98 -13.43 -31.61 -5.29
C HIS A 98 -14.90 -31.61 -5.73
N CYS A 99 -15.80 -31.56 -4.75
CA CYS A 99 -17.19 -31.19 -4.98
C CYS A 99 -17.16 -29.71 -5.37
N GLY A 100 -16.96 -29.46 -6.66
CA GLY A 100 -16.91 -28.13 -7.24
C GLY A 100 -18.27 -27.47 -7.17
N THR A 101 -18.47 -26.64 -6.16
CA THR A 101 -19.43 -25.54 -6.21
C THR A 101 -18.61 -24.26 -6.27
N SER A 102 -18.08 -23.95 -7.45
CA SER A 102 -17.48 -22.65 -7.73
C SER A 102 -18.61 -21.61 -7.73
N LEU A 103 -18.72 -20.87 -6.62
CA LEU A 103 -19.42 -19.59 -6.63
C LEU A 103 -18.66 -18.68 -7.61
N ASN A 104 -19.33 -18.26 -8.69
CA ASN A 104 -18.87 -17.14 -9.52
C ASN A 104 -19.18 -15.84 -8.76
N ALA A 105 -18.43 -15.57 -7.69
CA ALA A 105 -18.48 -14.27 -7.03
C ALA A 105 -17.70 -13.25 -7.87
N GLU A 106 -18.28 -12.08 -8.10
CA GLU A 106 -17.56 -10.93 -8.62
C GLU A 106 -16.73 -10.36 -7.47
N ILE A 107 -15.45 -10.07 -7.69
CA ILE A 107 -14.58 -9.50 -6.64
C ILE A 107 -14.26 -8.07 -7.03
N LYS A 108 -14.58 -7.12 -6.15
CA LYS A 108 -14.15 -5.72 -6.26
C LYS A 108 -13.01 -5.49 -5.28
N LEU A 109 -11.83 -5.16 -5.80
CA LEU A 109 -10.64 -4.91 -5.00
C LEU A 109 -10.34 -3.41 -4.95
N VAL A 110 -10.35 -2.85 -3.75
CA VAL A 110 -9.84 -1.50 -3.47
C VAL A 110 -8.46 -1.66 -2.87
N VAL A 111 -7.45 -1.08 -3.51
CA VAL A 111 -6.09 -1.04 -2.98
C VAL A 111 -5.83 0.37 -2.45
N THR A 112 -5.81 0.50 -1.13
CA THR A 112 -5.63 1.79 -0.43
C THR A 112 -4.16 2.01 -0.13
N GLY A 113 -3.59 3.11 -0.65
CA GLY A 113 -2.28 3.62 -0.26
C GLY A 113 -2.40 4.53 0.96
N ASP A 114 -1.92 4.05 2.10
CA ASP A 114 -1.90 4.80 3.37
C ASP A 114 -0.69 5.76 3.43
N ASP A 115 -0.79 6.72 4.35
CA ASP A 115 0.20 7.78 4.60
C ASP A 115 0.43 8.77 3.44
N PHE A 116 -0.58 9.02 2.61
CA PHE A 116 -0.49 10.10 1.63
C PHE A 116 -0.43 11.46 2.35
N GLY A 117 0.41 12.39 1.91
CA GLY A 117 0.69 13.65 2.60
C GLY A 117 1.80 13.57 3.66
N TYR A 118 2.37 12.40 3.91
CA TYR A 118 3.42 12.23 4.91
C TYR A 118 4.71 12.96 4.53
N CYS A 119 5.16 12.78 3.28
CA CYS A 119 6.28 13.53 2.70
C CYS A 119 6.25 13.46 1.17
N PRO A 120 6.89 14.42 0.47
CA PRO A 120 6.81 14.48 -1.00
C PRO A 120 7.33 13.23 -1.69
N ARG A 121 8.35 12.58 -1.10
CA ARG A 121 8.98 11.39 -1.66
C ARG A 121 8.05 10.17 -1.59
N ARG A 122 7.28 10.00 -0.52
CA ARG A 122 6.26 8.94 -0.44
C ARG A 122 5.10 9.21 -1.37
N ASP A 123 4.63 10.45 -1.38
CA ASP A 123 3.49 10.84 -2.22
C ASP A 123 3.77 10.55 -3.69
N LEU A 124 5.00 10.85 -4.16
CA LEU A 124 5.43 10.48 -5.51
C LEU A 124 5.42 8.97 -5.74
N GLY A 125 5.88 8.17 -4.79
CA GLY A 125 5.85 6.70 -4.91
C GLY A 125 4.43 6.14 -4.94
N ILE A 126 3.51 6.69 -4.15
CA ILE A 126 2.09 6.33 -4.17
C ILE A 126 1.47 6.71 -5.52
N VAL A 127 1.74 7.91 -6.03
CA VAL A 127 1.29 8.37 -7.35
C VAL A 127 1.82 7.46 -8.46
N ASP A 128 3.09 7.09 -8.43
CA ASP A 128 3.67 6.20 -9.43
C ASP A 128 3.01 4.80 -9.36
N CYS A 129 2.68 4.32 -8.15
CA CYS A 129 1.97 3.05 -7.97
C CYS A 129 0.53 3.12 -8.48
N PHE A 130 -0.17 4.24 -8.25
CA PHE A 130 -1.50 4.49 -8.79
C PHE A 130 -1.48 4.52 -10.32
N ARG A 131 -0.52 5.24 -10.92
CA ARG A 131 -0.36 5.34 -12.38
C ARG A 131 -0.01 4.00 -13.01
N ALA A 132 0.67 3.12 -12.29
CA ALA A 132 0.92 1.75 -12.71
C ALA A 132 -0.33 0.86 -12.57
N GLY A 133 -1.34 1.25 -11.79
CA GLY A 133 -2.53 0.44 -11.48
C GLY A 133 -2.35 -0.50 -10.28
N GLY A 134 -1.34 -0.26 -9.45
CA GLY A 134 -1.05 -1.01 -8.22
C GLY A 134 -1.75 -0.47 -6.97
N VAL A 135 -2.23 0.79 -7.02
CA VAL A 135 -3.07 1.46 -6.02
C VAL A 135 -4.30 2.00 -6.73
N THR A 136 -5.46 1.97 -6.08
CA THR A 136 -6.72 2.48 -6.64
C THR A 136 -7.34 3.62 -5.82
N ASN A 137 -6.87 3.80 -4.57
CA ASN A 137 -7.40 4.76 -3.61
C ASN A 137 -6.29 5.19 -2.65
N VAL A 138 -6.37 6.37 -2.05
CA VAL A 138 -5.39 6.84 -1.05
C VAL A 138 -6.05 7.43 0.20
N SER A 139 -5.38 7.32 1.34
CA SER A 139 -5.79 7.95 2.61
C SER A 139 -4.82 9.06 2.98
N LEU A 140 -5.32 10.30 3.10
CA LEU A 140 -4.53 11.53 3.32
C LEU A 140 -4.38 11.86 4.81
N LEU A 141 -3.14 11.98 5.27
CA LEU A 141 -2.77 12.60 6.54
C LEU A 141 -2.80 14.13 6.39
N VAL A 142 -3.87 14.78 6.83
CA VAL A 142 -4.04 16.23 6.67
C VAL A 142 -3.09 17.06 7.53
N ASN A 143 -2.60 16.52 8.64
CA ASN A 143 -1.54 17.13 9.45
C ASN A 143 -0.13 16.74 8.99
N GLY A 144 -0.01 15.99 7.89
CA GLY A 144 1.27 15.61 7.30
C GLY A 144 1.99 16.79 6.66
N SER A 145 3.32 16.79 6.73
CA SER A 145 4.16 17.89 6.21
C SER A 145 3.97 18.19 4.71
N ALA A 146 3.48 17.22 3.93
CA ALA A 146 3.25 17.33 2.49
C ALA A 146 1.76 17.31 2.11
N ALA A 147 0.83 17.40 3.07
CA ALA A 147 -0.61 17.23 2.84
C ALA A 147 -1.17 18.08 1.69
N ALA A 148 -0.79 19.36 1.62
CA ALA A 148 -1.21 20.25 0.53
C ALA A 148 -0.69 19.80 -0.84
N GLY A 149 0.59 19.40 -0.92
CA GLY A 149 1.16 18.87 -2.15
C GLY A 149 0.55 17.53 -2.57
N ALA A 150 0.20 16.68 -1.60
CA ALA A 150 -0.49 15.42 -1.83
C ALA A 150 -1.92 15.65 -2.36
N ALA A 151 -2.69 16.58 -1.77
CA ALA A 151 -4.01 16.95 -2.27
C ALA A 151 -3.96 17.46 -3.73
N ASP A 152 -2.96 18.29 -4.06
CA ASP A 152 -2.72 18.74 -5.44
C ASP A 152 -2.37 17.58 -6.39
N LEU A 153 -1.59 16.60 -5.93
CA LEU A 153 -1.26 15.40 -6.71
C LEU A 153 -2.50 14.54 -6.96
N ALA A 154 -3.33 14.28 -5.94
CA ALA A 154 -4.57 13.53 -6.10
C ALA A 154 -5.50 14.20 -7.12
N ARG A 155 -5.67 15.52 -7.05
CA ARG A 155 -6.45 16.29 -8.02
C ARG A 155 -5.87 16.20 -9.43
N ARG A 156 -4.54 16.34 -9.56
CA ARG A 156 -3.85 16.30 -10.87
C ARG A 156 -4.02 14.96 -11.58
N TYR A 157 -3.98 13.86 -10.83
CA TYR A 157 -4.03 12.51 -11.38
C TYR A 157 -5.40 11.84 -11.23
N ASN A 158 -6.42 12.56 -10.74
CA ASN A 158 -7.76 12.05 -10.44
C ASN A 158 -7.73 10.79 -9.56
N ILE A 159 -6.91 10.82 -8.50
CA ILE A 159 -6.79 9.72 -7.53
C ILE A 159 -7.95 9.83 -6.53
N PRO A 160 -8.78 8.78 -6.36
CA PRO A 160 -9.74 8.73 -5.25
C PRO A 160 -9.02 8.89 -3.91
N ILE A 161 -9.54 9.76 -3.05
CA ILE A 161 -8.87 10.20 -1.83
C ILE A 161 -9.87 10.26 -0.66
N GLY A 162 -9.45 9.76 0.49
CA GLY A 162 -10.16 9.87 1.76
C GLY A 162 -9.25 10.39 2.88
N LEU A 163 -9.79 10.55 4.07
CA LEU A 163 -9.07 11.07 5.24
C LEU A 163 -8.42 9.93 6.03
N HIS A 164 -7.12 10.03 6.27
CA HIS A 164 -6.40 9.17 7.22
C HIS A 164 -6.37 9.85 8.59
N ALA A 165 -7.34 9.54 9.45
CA ALA A 165 -7.47 10.19 10.75
C ALA A 165 -6.25 9.89 11.64
N ASN A 166 -5.59 10.94 12.16
CA ASN A 166 -4.36 10.80 12.92
C ASN A 166 -4.51 11.38 14.33
N LEU A 167 -4.28 10.57 15.36
CA LEU A 167 -4.31 11.00 16.76
C LEU A 167 -3.01 10.68 17.50
N SER A 168 -1.99 10.25 16.77
CA SER A 168 -0.80 9.63 17.35
C SER A 168 0.49 10.28 16.91
N GLU A 169 0.55 10.94 15.76
CA GLU A 169 1.78 11.50 15.24
C GLU A 169 1.63 12.99 14.96
N GLY A 170 2.59 13.79 15.41
CA GLY A 170 2.64 15.19 15.03
C GLY A 170 1.77 16.14 15.82
N ASN A 171 1.53 17.33 15.26
CA ASN A 171 0.70 18.33 15.93
C ASN A 171 -0.79 18.12 15.59
N PRO A 172 -1.70 18.40 16.54
CA PRO A 172 -3.12 18.53 16.26
C PRO A 172 -3.40 19.59 15.19
N VAL A 173 -4.39 19.30 14.34
CA VAL A 173 -4.97 20.27 13.42
C VAL A 173 -5.72 21.34 14.20
N CYS A 174 -6.48 20.94 15.22
CA CYS A 174 -7.15 21.86 16.13
C CYS A 174 -6.10 22.63 16.95
N GLY A 175 -5.91 23.92 16.62
CA GLY A 175 -4.91 24.76 17.28
C GLY A 175 -5.09 24.89 18.80
N GLU A 176 -6.33 24.81 19.29
CA GLU A 176 -6.65 24.86 20.72
C GLU A 176 -6.11 23.65 21.48
N LEU A 177 -5.93 22.50 20.81
CA LEU A 177 -5.44 21.27 21.43
C LEU A 177 -3.91 21.20 21.50
N ARG A 178 -3.18 22.19 20.96
CA ARG A 178 -1.72 22.19 21.00
C ARG A 178 -1.14 22.52 22.38
N GLN A 179 -1.95 22.99 23.31
CA GLN A 179 -1.50 23.30 24.67
C GLN A 179 -2.55 22.88 25.70
N GLY A 180 -2.13 22.11 26.70
CA GLY A 180 -2.97 21.70 27.82
C GLY A 180 -4.02 20.63 27.50
N SER A 181 -4.02 20.08 26.27
CA SER A 181 -4.85 18.94 25.89
C SER A 181 -4.32 17.63 26.45
N THR A 182 -5.22 16.70 26.70
CA THR A 182 -4.93 15.31 27.06
C THR A 182 -4.33 14.48 25.93
N LEU A 183 -4.37 14.99 24.68
CA LEU A 183 -3.90 14.29 23.49
C LEU A 183 -2.41 14.51 23.20
N VAL A 184 -1.79 15.50 23.84
CA VAL A 184 -0.45 15.98 23.52
C VAL A 184 0.51 15.91 24.71
N ASN A 185 1.80 15.89 24.41
CA ASN A 185 2.87 16.06 25.39
C ASN A 185 3.10 17.54 25.75
N THR A 186 4.13 17.82 26.54
CA THR A 186 4.49 19.18 26.97
C THR A 186 4.91 20.09 25.82
N GLU A 187 5.30 19.52 24.68
CA GLU A 187 5.73 20.21 23.47
C GLU A 187 4.56 20.47 22.50
N GLY A 188 3.35 20.00 22.82
CA GLY A 188 2.15 20.17 21.99
C GLY A 188 2.02 19.17 20.84
N VAL A 189 2.83 18.10 20.86
CA VAL A 189 2.81 17.00 19.88
C VAL A 189 1.99 15.84 20.44
N PHE A 190 1.26 15.11 19.60
CA PHE A 190 0.52 13.91 19.99
C PHE A 190 1.39 12.92 20.78
N LEU A 191 0.76 12.19 21.69
CA LEU A 191 1.45 11.27 22.62
C LEU A 191 2.14 10.06 21.95
N GLY A 192 2.09 9.90 20.64
CA GLY A 192 2.63 8.72 19.97
C GLY A 192 1.66 7.53 19.99
N LYS A 193 1.91 6.56 19.11
CA LYS A 193 1.14 5.31 18.99
C LYS A 193 0.92 4.60 20.33
N MET A 194 1.99 4.48 21.12
CA MET A 194 1.95 3.80 22.42
C MET A 194 1.45 4.72 23.54
N GLY A 195 1.73 6.03 23.46
CA GLY A 195 1.28 6.98 24.47
C GLY A 195 -0.23 7.16 24.47
N ILE A 196 -0.87 7.28 23.31
CA ILE A 196 -2.34 7.35 23.24
C ILE A 196 -2.99 6.07 23.81
N ARG A 197 -2.46 4.89 23.47
CA ARG A 197 -2.96 3.60 24.00
C ARG A 197 -2.81 3.51 25.52
N LYS A 198 -1.67 3.97 26.06
CA LYS A 198 -1.42 4.01 27.50
C LYS A 198 -2.36 4.98 28.21
N ALA A 199 -2.50 6.20 27.69
CA ALA A 199 -3.40 7.21 28.25
C ALA A 199 -4.86 6.76 28.21
N LEU A 200 -5.28 6.10 27.12
CA LEU A 200 -6.60 5.52 26.98
C LEU A 200 -6.86 4.41 28.02
N ALA A 201 -5.93 3.47 28.19
CA ALA A 201 -6.04 2.41 29.19
C ALA A 201 -6.09 2.94 30.64
N GLN A 202 -5.55 4.15 30.87
CA GLN A 202 -5.57 4.84 32.15
C GLN A 202 -6.79 5.77 32.31
N GLY A 203 -7.65 5.89 31.29
CA GLY A 203 -8.81 6.78 31.31
C GLY A 203 -8.45 8.27 31.34
N LEU A 204 -7.28 8.64 30.82
CA LEU A 204 -6.74 10.01 30.88
C LEU A 204 -7.10 10.87 29.67
N LEU A 205 -7.63 10.27 28.60
CA LEU A 205 -7.99 10.99 27.38
C LEU A 205 -9.37 11.62 27.50
N SER A 206 -9.48 12.86 27.05
CA SER A 206 -10.75 13.57 26.89
C SER A 206 -11.39 13.20 25.56
N MET A 207 -12.54 12.52 25.60
CA MET A 207 -13.27 12.15 24.38
C MET A 207 -13.80 13.36 23.60
N SER A 208 -14.11 14.46 24.29
CA SER A 208 -14.50 15.71 23.61
C SER A 208 -13.35 16.32 22.82
N GLU A 209 -12.10 16.22 23.30
CA GLU A 209 -10.92 16.66 22.56
C GLU A 209 -10.67 15.76 21.34
N ILE A 210 -10.88 14.45 21.47
CA ILE A 210 -10.83 13.50 20.34
C ILE A 210 -11.82 13.94 19.26
N ARG A 211 -13.09 14.20 19.62
CA ARG A 211 -14.10 14.65 18.65
C ARG A 211 -13.74 16.00 18.02
N GLN A 212 -13.24 16.95 18.82
CA GLN A 212 -12.80 18.25 18.31
C GLN A 212 -11.68 18.11 17.26
N GLU A 213 -10.69 17.27 17.53
CA GLU A 213 -9.59 17.03 16.60
C GLU A 213 -10.07 16.33 15.32
N LEU A 214 -10.91 15.30 15.43
CA LEU A 214 -11.46 14.61 14.26
C LEU A 214 -12.28 15.55 13.38
N GLN A 215 -13.08 16.44 13.98
CA GLN A 215 -13.81 17.46 13.25
C GLN A 215 -12.87 18.47 12.57
N ALA A 216 -11.81 18.89 13.26
CA ALA A 216 -10.80 19.77 12.67
C ALA A 216 -10.10 19.12 11.47
N GLN A 217 -9.77 17.82 11.55
CA GLN A 217 -9.16 17.09 10.43
C GLN A 217 -10.08 16.94 9.22
N VAL A 218 -11.38 16.69 9.43
CA VAL A 218 -12.35 16.66 8.33
C VAL A 218 -12.46 18.02 7.66
N ASN A 219 -12.46 19.12 8.43
CA ASN A 219 -12.47 20.46 7.86
C ASN A 219 -11.20 20.79 7.09
N GLU A 220 -10.03 20.46 7.63
CA GLU A 220 -8.75 20.64 6.94
C GLU A 220 -8.69 19.83 5.63
N PHE A 221 -9.24 18.62 5.62
CA PHE A 221 -9.36 17.85 4.38
C PHE A 221 -10.15 18.59 3.30
N ARG A 222 -11.29 19.19 3.68
CA ARG A 222 -12.11 19.98 2.74
C ARG A 222 -11.37 21.19 2.22
N GLU A 223 -10.64 21.89 3.08
CA GLU A 223 -9.83 23.06 2.69
C GLU A 223 -8.71 22.66 1.71
N LEU A 224 -8.01 21.55 1.96
CA LEU A 224 -6.91 21.08 1.10
C LEU A 224 -7.40 20.51 -0.24
N THR A 225 -8.50 19.75 -0.22
CA THR A 225 -8.94 18.98 -1.39
C THR A 225 -10.05 19.65 -2.19
N GLY A 226 -10.84 20.51 -1.56
CA GLY A 226 -12.04 21.12 -2.14
C GLY A 226 -13.26 20.18 -2.19
N GLN A 227 -13.23 19.03 -1.52
CA GLN A 227 -14.30 18.02 -1.53
C GLN A 227 -14.43 17.32 -0.16
N ASP A 228 -15.55 16.64 0.06
CA ASP A 228 -15.73 15.75 1.21
C ASP A 228 -14.88 14.47 1.04
N PRO A 229 -14.36 13.87 2.13
CA PRO A 229 -13.63 12.60 2.03
C PRO A 229 -14.58 11.46 1.66
N HIS A 230 -14.22 10.66 0.65
CA HIS A 230 -15.03 9.52 0.22
C HIS A 230 -15.09 8.39 1.26
N HIS A 231 -14.02 8.24 2.02
CA HIS A 231 -13.88 7.34 3.17
C HIS A 231 -13.02 8.01 4.24
N MET A 232 -13.10 7.48 5.45
CA MET A 232 -12.22 7.86 6.55
C MET A 232 -11.76 6.60 7.29
N ASP A 233 -10.47 6.43 7.44
CA ASP A 233 -9.82 5.38 8.24
C ASP A 233 -8.89 6.02 9.27
N GLY A 234 -8.08 5.23 9.97
CA GLY A 234 -7.21 5.74 11.04
C GLY A 234 -5.75 5.33 10.88
N HIS A 235 -4.85 6.31 10.97
CA HIS A 235 -3.40 6.09 11.10
C HIS A 235 -3.14 5.15 12.27
N GLN A 236 -2.34 4.11 12.04
CA GLN A 236 -2.02 3.11 13.06
C GLN A 236 -3.26 2.44 13.70
N HIS A 237 -4.40 2.48 13.00
CA HIS A 237 -5.71 1.97 13.43
C HIS A 237 -6.25 2.64 14.71
N VAL A 238 -5.97 3.93 14.91
CA VAL A 238 -6.48 4.67 16.09
C VAL A 238 -8.01 4.73 16.15
N HIS A 239 -8.69 4.64 15.00
CA HIS A 239 -10.13 4.79 14.87
C HIS A 239 -10.96 3.63 15.47
N ILE A 240 -10.36 2.47 15.68
CA ILE A 240 -11.02 1.31 16.29
C ILE A 240 -10.72 1.16 17.79
N LEU A 241 -9.93 2.06 18.37
CA LEU A 241 -9.58 2.01 19.79
C LEU A 241 -10.80 2.17 20.70
N PRO A 242 -10.77 1.58 21.92
CA PRO A 242 -11.84 1.74 22.89
C PRO A 242 -12.19 3.20 23.13
N ASN A 243 -13.48 3.52 23.25
CA ASN A 243 -14.06 4.86 23.38
C ASN A 243 -13.84 5.79 22.16
N ILE A 244 -12.64 5.83 21.57
CA ILE A 244 -12.33 6.60 20.36
C ILE A 244 -13.22 6.19 19.18
N ARG A 245 -13.53 4.89 19.04
CA ARG A 245 -14.41 4.36 17.98
C ARG A 245 -15.79 5.01 17.93
N GLU A 246 -16.34 5.42 19.07
CA GLU A 246 -17.65 6.08 19.10
C GLU A 246 -17.54 7.55 18.68
N GLU A 247 -16.52 8.26 19.19
CA GLU A 247 -16.20 9.63 18.78
C GLU A 247 -15.91 9.72 17.26
N PHE A 248 -15.17 8.73 16.74
CA PHE A 248 -14.92 8.56 15.32
C PHE A 248 -16.20 8.32 14.53
N ALA A 249 -17.01 7.34 14.93
CA ALA A 249 -18.24 7.02 14.21
C ALA A 249 -19.23 8.19 14.17
N GLN A 250 -19.33 8.94 15.27
CA GLN A 250 -20.14 10.15 15.33
C GLN A 250 -19.60 11.25 14.41
N ALA A 251 -18.27 11.49 14.38
CA ALA A 251 -17.68 12.47 13.48
C ALA A 251 -17.95 12.13 12.01
N LEU A 252 -17.88 10.84 11.62
CA LEU A 252 -18.24 10.40 10.27
C LEU A 252 -19.73 10.67 9.97
N GLN A 253 -20.63 10.30 10.88
CA GLN A 253 -22.07 10.52 10.72
C GLN A 253 -22.42 12.01 10.57
N GLU A 254 -21.89 12.86 11.44
CA GLU A 254 -22.12 14.32 11.44
C GLU A 254 -21.65 14.97 10.12
N ASN A 255 -20.64 14.39 9.47
CA ASN A 255 -20.08 14.87 8.21
C ASN A 255 -20.60 14.12 6.97
N GLY A 256 -21.56 13.20 7.12
CA GLY A 256 -22.10 12.43 6.01
C GLY A 256 -21.13 11.41 5.38
N ILE A 257 -20.02 11.10 6.04
CA ILE A 257 -19.02 10.13 5.59
C ILE A 257 -19.52 8.73 5.95
N ARG A 258 -19.76 7.89 4.94
CA ARG A 258 -20.41 6.58 5.15
C ARG A 258 -19.46 5.39 5.14
N PHE A 259 -18.23 5.57 4.69
CA PHE A 259 -17.30 4.46 4.47
C PHE A 259 -16.08 4.57 5.39
N THR A 260 -15.74 3.46 6.03
CA THR A 260 -14.55 3.33 6.87
C THR A 260 -13.88 1.96 6.68
N ARG A 261 -12.68 1.82 7.23
CA ARG A 261 -11.94 0.56 7.31
C ARG A 261 -12.31 -0.18 8.58
N LEU A 262 -12.55 -1.49 8.47
CA LEU A 262 -12.63 -2.39 9.62
C LEU A 262 -11.50 -3.43 9.51
N PRO A 263 -10.40 -3.30 10.30
CA PRO A 263 -9.22 -4.15 10.12
C PRO A 263 -9.37 -5.53 10.76
N VAL A 264 -10.37 -6.30 10.31
CA VAL A 264 -10.57 -7.72 10.63
C VAL A 264 -10.09 -8.56 9.44
N GLU A 265 -8.93 -9.20 9.57
CA GLU A 265 -8.34 -10.01 8.50
C GLU A 265 -8.66 -11.50 8.69
N LEU A 266 -9.71 -11.96 8.03
CA LEU A 266 -10.20 -13.33 8.16
C LEU A 266 -9.11 -14.35 7.75
N GLY A 267 -8.80 -15.26 8.68
CA GLY A 267 -7.79 -16.29 8.45
C GLY A 267 -6.35 -15.87 8.76
N ILE A 268 -6.13 -14.69 9.36
CA ILE A 268 -4.79 -14.23 9.76
C ILE A 268 -4.02 -15.24 10.62
N GLN A 269 -4.69 -16.01 11.46
CA GLN A 269 -4.10 -17.07 12.29
C GLN A 269 -3.49 -18.22 11.49
N ARG A 270 -3.83 -18.34 10.20
CA ARG A 270 -3.27 -19.32 9.25
C ARG A 270 -2.08 -18.75 8.47
N CYS A 271 -1.74 -17.49 8.66
CA CYS A 271 -0.62 -16.83 7.99
C CYS A 271 0.69 -17.15 8.72
N GLU A 272 1.30 -18.29 8.36
CA GLU A 272 2.52 -18.83 8.99
C GLU A 272 3.76 -17.91 8.86
N TRP A 273 3.70 -16.89 8.01
CA TRP A 273 4.80 -15.94 7.80
C TRP A 273 4.80 -14.77 8.79
N ILE A 274 3.77 -14.64 9.63
CA ILE A 274 3.68 -13.58 10.64
C ILE A 274 4.43 -14.05 11.91
N PRO A 275 5.45 -13.31 12.37
CA PRO A 275 6.10 -13.60 13.65
C PRO A 275 5.13 -13.48 14.83
N GLU A 276 5.29 -14.31 15.88
CA GLU A 276 4.36 -14.34 17.02
C GLU A 276 4.22 -12.98 17.72
N GLU A 277 5.30 -12.20 17.83
CA GLU A 277 5.28 -10.85 18.41
C GLU A 277 4.35 -9.90 17.64
N LEU A 278 4.36 -9.97 16.31
CA LEU A 278 3.49 -9.18 15.45
C LEU A 278 2.07 -9.73 15.48
N MET A 279 1.91 -11.06 15.59
CA MET A 279 0.61 -11.70 15.73
C MET A 279 -0.11 -11.26 17.01
N VAL A 280 0.60 -11.10 18.14
CA VAL A 280 0.02 -10.56 19.38
C VAL A 280 -0.57 -9.17 19.15
N PHE A 281 0.18 -8.27 18.51
CA PHE A 281 -0.30 -6.93 18.17
C PHE A 281 -1.50 -6.99 17.23
N ASN A 282 -1.42 -7.78 16.15
CA ASN A 282 -2.49 -7.92 15.16
C ASN A 282 -3.77 -8.49 15.77
N ARG A 283 -3.69 -9.43 16.72
CA ARG A 283 -4.85 -9.93 17.46
C ARG A 283 -5.54 -8.83 18.25
N GLY A 284 -4.78 -7.95 18.91
CA GLY A 284 -5.33 -6.80 19.61
C GLY A 284 -6.05 -5.83 18.66
N VAL A 285 -5.47 -5.56 17.49
CA VAL A 285 -6.13 -4.74 16.45
C VAL A 285 -7.44 -5.37 15.99
N GLN A 286 -7.46 -6.68 15.71
CA GLN A 286 -8.69 -7.36 15.31
C GLN A 286 -9.75 -7.36 16.41
N GLU A 287 -9.36 -7.54 17.68
CA GLU A 287 -10.29 -7.51 18.80
C GLU A 287 -10.93 -6.13 18.94
N ASP A 288 -10.14 -5.06 18.87
CA ASP A 288 -10.63 -3.68 18.87
C ASP A 288 -11.55 -3.41 17.67
N ALA A 289 -11.23 -3.95 16.49
CA ALA A 289 -12.07 -3.84 15.29
C ALA A 289 -13.40 -4.59 15.45
N LEU A 290 -13.39 -5.84 15.94
CA LEU A 290 -14.61 -6.61 16.20
C LEU A 290 -15.51 -5.89 17.21
N ASN A 291 -14.92 -5.29 18.25
CA ASN A 291 -15.63 -4.48 19.23
C ASN A 291 -16.16 -3.14 18.68
N SER A 292 -15.78 -2.77 17.45
CA SER A 292 -16.27 -1.58 16.75
C SER A 292 -17.46 -1.86 15.84
N VAL A 293 -17.74 -3.13 15.51
CA VAL A 293 -18.77 -3.53 14.52
C VAL A 293 -20.15 -2.99 14.88
N GLU A 294 -20.64 -3.23 16.10
CA GLU A 294 -22.00 -2.83 16.48
C GLU A 294 -22.14 -1.31 16.62
N ILE A 295 -21.06 -0.62 17.02
CA ILE A 295 -21.01 0.85 17.06
C ILE A 295 -21.05 1.39 15.62
N PHE A 296 -20.19 0.92 14.74
CA PHE A 296 -20.17 1.41 13.36
C PHE A 296 -21.50 1.15 12.63
N LYS A 297 -22.16 0.01 12.89
CA LYS A 297 -23.52 -0.25 12.41
C LYS A 297 -24.54 0.73 12.96
N SER A 298 -24.52 1.04 14.26
CA SER A 298 -25.51 1.96 14.87
C SER A 298 -25.41 3.38 14.30
N TYR A 299 -24.23 3.80 13.86
CA TYR A 299 -24.00 5.07 13.18
C TYR A 299 -24.22 5.02 11.66
N GLY A 300 -24.54 3.83 11.09
CA GLY A 300 -24.82 3.66 9.66
C GLY A 300 -23.59 3.60 8.76
N LEU A 301 -22.42 3.29 9.33
CA LEU A 301 -21.16 3.16 8.60
C LEU A 301 -21.09 1.83 7.86
N ARG A 302 -20.35 1.84 6.75
CA ARG A 302 -20.10 0.68 5.88
C ARG A 302 -18.60 0.48 5.72
N TRP A 303 -18.20 -0.76 5.50
CA TRP A 303 -16.82 -1.16 5.25
C TRP A 303 -16.81 -2.34 4.27
N PRO A 304 -15.66 -2.65 3.65
CA PRO A 304 -15.53 -3.79 2.74
C PRO A 304 -15.83 -5.14 3.41
N ASP A 305 -16.31 -6.12 2.63
CA ASP A 305 -16.60 -7.47 3.13
C ASP A 305 -15.35 -8.18 3.66
N LEU A 306 -14.20 -7.93 3.03
CA LEU A 306 -12.89 -8.44 3.44
C LEU A 306 -11.87 -7.31 3.58
N TYR A 307 -11.04 -7.41 4.60
CA TYR A 307 -9.88 -6.57 4.78
C TYR A 307 -8.60 -7.42 4.78
N ILE A 308 -7.57 -6.94 4.08
CA ILE A 308 -6.23 -7.53 4.02
C ILE A 308 -5.22 -6.42 4.25
N GLY A 309 -4.29 -6.61 5.18
CA GLY A 309 -3.21 -5.63 5.40
C GLY A 309 -2.37 -5.88 6.64
N LEU A 310 -2.90 -6.60 7.64
CA LEU A 310 -2.13 -6.99 8.83
C LEU A 310 -1.12 -8.10 8.52
N SER A 311 -1.47 -9.05 7.64
CA SER A 311 -0.56 -10.14 7.26
C SER A 311 0.43 -9.78 6.17
N THR A 312 0.10 -8.79 5.35
CA THR A 312 0.84 -8.48 4.11
C THR A 312 1.70 -7.23 4.21
N MET A 313 1.71 -6.53 5.34
CA MET A 313 2.48 -5.29 5.51
C MET A 313 3.99 -5.50 5.33
N GLY A 314 4.63 -4.54 4.67
CA GLY A 314 6.07 -4.41 4.55
C GLY A 314 6.71 -5.58 3.81
N LYS A 315 7.77 -6.16 4.39
CA LYS A 315 8.49 -7.31 3.82
C LYS A 315 7.61 -8.54 3.54
N ASN A 316 6.42 -8.62 4.12
CA ASN A 316 5.49 -9.72 3.92
C ASN A 316 4.63 -9.53 2.66
N MET A 317 4.71 -8.39 1.99
CA MET A 317 3.93 -8.10 0.80
C MET A 317 4.46 -8.86 -0.41
N SER A 318 3.85 -10.00 -0.70
CA SER A 318 4.09 -10.77 -1.92
C SER A 318 2.77 -11.13 -2.59
N THR A 319 2.80 -11.36 -3.90
CA THR A 319 1.62 -11.83 -4.64
C THR A 319 1.08 -13.14 -4.04
N GLN A 320 1.97 -14.03 -3.59
CA GLN A 320 1.59 -15.30 -2.97
C GLN A 320 0.87 -15.08 -1.63
N ASN A 321 1.37 -14.19 -0.77
CA ASN A 321 0.74 -13.91 0.51
C ASN A 321 -0.61 -13.19 0.34
N ILE A 322 -0.70 -12.23 -0.59
CA ILE A 322 -1.96 -11.56 -0.93
C ILE A 322 -2.99 -12.59 -1.43
N GLN A 323 -2.58 -13.46 -2.36
CA GLN A 323 -3.48 -14.49 -2.89
C GLN A 323 -3.96 -15.44 -1.79
N ARG A 324 -3.07 -15.89 -0.89
CA ARG A 324 -3.44 -16.74 0.24
C ARG A 324 -4.39 -16.05 1.20
N ALA A 325 -4.17 -14.77 1.51
CA ALA A 325 -5.05 -13.99 2.37
C ALA A 325 -6.46 -13.86 1.76
N ILE A 326 -6.56 -13.61 0.44
CA ILE A 326 -7.84 -13.62 -0.28
C ILE A 326 -8.49 -15.00 -0.19
N GLU A 327 -7.75 -16.08 -0.48
CA GLU A 327 -8.26 -17.45 -0.42
C GLU A 327 -8.80 -17.79 0.98
N TYR A 328 -8.08 -17.43 2.05
CA TYR A 328 -8.54 -17.63 3.42
C TYR A 328 -9.79 -16.82 3.75
N GLY A 329 -9.84 -15.54 3.37
CA GLY A 329 -11.02 -14.70 3.59
C GLY A 329 -12.26 -15.22 2.86
N MET A 330 -12.11 -15.63 1.60
CA MET A 330 -13.20 -16.19 0.79
C MET A 330 -13.71 -17.51 1.37
N LEU A 331 -12.82 -18.38 1.85
CA LEU A 331 -13.22 -19.63 2.52
C LEU A 331 -13.99 -19.36 3.82
N SER A 332 -13.59 -18.34 4.58
CA SER A 332 -14.29 -17.94 5.81
C SER A 332 -15.70 -17.42 5.55
N ILE A 333 -15.89 -16.58 4.53
CA ILE A 333 -17.24 -16.12 4.13
C ILE A 333 -18.12 -17.32 3.73
N GLN A 334 -17.56 -18.28 2.99
CA GLN A 334 -18.32 -19.46 2.56
C GLN A 334 -18.73 -20.37 3.72
N SER A 335 -17.91 -20.48 4.78
CA SER A 335 -18.28 -21.30 5.95
C SER A 335 -19.40 -20.70 6.80
N ASP A 336 -19.56 -19.37 6.80
CA ASP A 336 -20.61 -18.69 7.55
C ASP A 336 -21.97 -18.72 6.81
N LEU A 337 -21.96 -18.90 5.49
CA LEU A 337 -23.15 -19.13 4.69
C LEU A 337 -23.63 -20.57 4.88
N SER A 338 -24.75 -20.75 5.61
CA SER A 338 -25.34 -22.06 5.89
C SER A 338 -25.57 -22.88 4.60
N PRO A 339 -25.23 -24.19 4.58
CA PRO A 339 -25.47 -25.07 3.44
C PRO A 339 -26.98 -25.36 3.31
N GLY A 340 -27.71 -24.45 2.67
CA GLY A 340 -29.17 -24.56 2.50
C GLY A 340 -29.86 -23.32 1.97
N CYS A 341 -29.22 -22.14 2.05
CA CYS A 341 -29.71 -20.89 1.48
C CYS A 341 -28.75 -20.41 0.39
N LEU A 342 -28.85 -20.95 -0.82
CA LEU A 342 -28.19 -20.35 -1.98
C LEU A 342 -29.26 -19.80 -2.93
N PRO A 343 -29.60 -18.51 -2.86
CA PRO A 343 -30.00 -17.81 -4.07
C PRO A 343 -28.83 -17.89 -5.05
N GLN A 344 -29.10 -18.28 -6.31
CA GLN A 344 -28.16 -18.24 -7.44
C GLN A 344 -27.79 -16.80 -7.85
N THR A 345 -27.63 -15.89 -6.90
CA THR A 345 -27.24 -14.51 -7.15
C THR A 345 -25.73 -14.44 -7.13
N SER A 346 -25.11 -13.91 -8.19
CA SER A 346 -23.70 -13.54 -8.18
C SER A 346 -23.45 -12.58 -7.00
N THR A 347 -22.82 -13.06 -5.95
CA THR A 347 -22.43 -12.20 -4.83
C THR A 347 -21.22 -11.39 -5.27
N CYS A 348 -21.35 -10.06 -5.27
CA CYS A 348 -20.20 -9.18 -5.39
C CYS A 348 -19.55 -9.10 -4.00
N VAL A 349 -18.29 -9.49 -3.88
CA VAL A 349 -17.50 -9.39 -2.64
C VAL A 349 -16.53 -8.22 -2.80
N THR A 350 -16.57 -7.30 -1.84
CA THR A 350 -15.66 -6.15 -1.78
C THR A 350 -14.48 -6.45 -0.86
N ILE A 351 -13.27 -6.13 -1.32
CA ILE A 351 -12.03 -6.37 -0.58
C ILE A 351 -11.26 -5.05 -0.51
N GLU A 352 -10.84 -4.64 0.68
CA GLU A 352 -9.76 -3.67 0.83
C GLU A 352 -8.42 -4.37 1.05
N LEU A 353 -7.43 -3.99 0.26
CA LEU A 353 -6.01 -4.27 0.49
C LEU A 353 -5.33 -2.98 0.92
N MET A 354 -5.04 -2.85 2.21
CA MET A 354 -4.21 -1.78 2.75
C MET A 354 -2.76 -1.97 2.33
N ALA A 355 -2.09 -0.88 2.02
CA ALA A 355 -0.68 -0.88 1.68
C ALA A 355 0.01 0.46 1.97
N HIS A 356 1.32 0.41 2.02
CA HIS A 356 2.22 1.53 2.26
C HIS A 356 3.27 1.65 1.14
N PRO A 357 2.88 1.63 -0.15
CA PRO A 357 3.84 1.67 -1.24
C PRO A 357 4.55 3.04 -1.25
N GLY A 358 5.79 3.04 -1.68
CA GLY A 358 6.47 4.26 -2.06
C GLY A 358 7.95 4.25 -1.75
N TYR A 359 8.58 5.38 -2.01
CA TYR A 359 10.00 5.55 -1.76
C TYR A 359 10.26 5.79 -0.26
N PRO A 360 11.32 5.20 0.32
CA PRO A 360 11.68 5.45 1.71
C PRO A 360 11.88 6.94 1.97
N SER A 361 11.41 7.42 3.12
CA SER A 361 11.70 8.79 3.57
C SER A 361 13.19 8.99 3.83
N LEU A 362 13.68 10.20 3.60
CA LEU A 362 15.00 10.61 4.08
C LEU A 362 14.93 10.99 5.57
N PRO A 363 16.02 10.84 6.34
CA PRO A 363 16.08 11.35 7.70
C PRO A 363 15.68 12.84 7.74
N HIS A 364 14.83 13.21 8.69
CA HIS A 364 14.27 14.57 8.84
C HIS A 364 13.29 15.02 7.75
N GLU A 365 12.98 14.18 6.75
CA GLU A 365 11.94 14.46 5.75
C GLU A 365 10.69 13.62 6.00
N GLY A 366 9.63 14.31 6.40
CA GLY A 366 8.30 13.74 6.58
C GLY A 366 7.87 13.67 8.03
N GLY A 367 6.75 12.99 8.21
CA GLY A 367 6.08 12.87 9.49
C GLY A 367 5.02 13.94 9.65
N CYS A 368 4.31 13.78 10.74
CA CYS A 368 3.35 14.79 11.19
C CYS A 368 3.99 15.75 12.22
N GLY A 369 5.27 15.57 12.58
CA GLY A 369 6.00 16.52 13.44
C GLY A 369 7.34 16.05 14.01
N GLU A 370 7.54 14.74 14.23
CA GLU A 370 8.77 14.19 14.84
C GLU A 370 9.79 13.63 13.84
N GLY A 371 9.48 13.71 12.54
CA GLY A 371 10.25 13.03 11.50
C GLY A 371 9.74 11.60 11.22
N PRO A 372 10.32 10.91 10.22
CA PRO A 372 9.89 9.57 9.81
C PRO A 372 10.26 8.47 10.81
N ASP A 373 9.35 7.52 11.08
CA ASP A 373 9.65 6.31 11.88
C ASP A 373 10.56 5.29 11.15
N ASP A 374 10.85 4.14 11.76
CA ASP A 374 11.72 3.13 11.15
C ASP A 374 11.10 2.51 9.88
N PHE A 375 9.79 2.21 9.92
CA PHE A 375 9.08 1.62 8.79
C PHE A 375 9.01 2.59 7.61
N SER A 376 8.72 3.84 7.92
CA SER A 376 8.77 5.02 7.10
C SER A 376 10.07 5.22 6.30
N GLN A 377 11.21 4.88 6.91
CA GLN A 377 12.54 4.95 6.29
C GLN A 377 12.97 3.61 5.67
N SER A 378 12.16 2.56 5.82
CA SER A 378 12.52 1.21 5.41
C SER A 378 12.36 1.00 3.90
N TRP A 379 13.20 0.10 3.37
CA TRP A 379 13.04 -0.43 2.02
C TRP A 379 11.79 -1.29 1.85
N GLU A 380 11.05 -1.58 2.92
CA GLU A 380 9.82 -2.36 2.84
C GLU A 380 8.74 -1.61 2.07
N ARG A 381 8.68 -0.27 2.14
CA ARG A 381 7.77 0.53 1.29
C ARG A 381 8.09 0.42 -0.19
N LEU A 382 9.38 0.37 -0.53
CA LEU A 382 9.80 0.15 -1.91
C LEU A 382 9.47 -1.27 -2.36
N HIS A 383 9.64 -2.26 -1.48
CA HIS A 383 9.24 -3.64 -1.75
C HIS A 383 7.74 -3.75 -2.03
N GLU A 384 6.89 -3.10 -1.24
CA GLU A 384 5.45 -3.03 -1.50
C GLU A 384 5.13 -2.39 -2.86
N PHE A 385 5.83 -1.29 -3.18
CA PHE A 385 5.72 -0.61 -4.48
C PHE A 385 6.08 -1.55 -5.64
N GLU A 386 7.22 -2.23 -5.58
CA GLU A 386 7.72 -3.13 -6.62
C GLU A 386 6.77 -4.30 -6.83
N THR A 387 6.36 -4.98 -5.74
CA THR A 387 5.41 -6.10 -5.79
C THR A 387 4.12 -5.71 -6.51
N LYS A 388 3.61 -4.49 -6.30
CA LYS A 388 2.36 -4.02 -6.92
C LYS A 388 2.55 -3.58 -8.37
N CYS A 389 3.58 -2.79 -8.65
CA CYS A 389 3.81 -2.25 -9.98
C CYS A 389 4.18 -3.35 -10.98
N GLU A 390 4.99 -4.34 -10.59
CA GLU A 390 5.35 -5.46 -11.47
C GLU A 390 4.12 -6.29 -11.89
N GLN A 391 3.14 -6.47 -11.00
CA GLN A 391 1.92 -7.21 -11.33
C GLN A 391 1.00 -6.41 -12.24
N ALA A 392 0.95 -5.10 -12.04
CA ALA A 392 0.16 -4.22 -12.88
C ALA A 392 0.75 -4.13 -14.31
N GLU A 393 2.08 -4.11 -14.45
CA GLU A 393 2.76 -4.20 -15.75
C GLU A 393 2.55 -5.56 -16.45
N LYS A 394 2.63 -6.68 -15.71
CA LYS A 394 2.40 -8.03 -16.27
C LYS A 394 0.98 -8.17 -16.83
N THR A 395 -0.03 -7.74 -16.07
CA THR A 395 -1.42 -7.71 -16.54
C THR A 395 -1.64 -6.73 -17.70
N GLY A 396 -0.87 -5.65 -17.77
CA GLY A 396 -0.84 -4.73 -18.91
C GLY A 396 -0.23 -5.33 -20.18
N SER A 397 0.79 -6.18 -20.06
CA SER A 397 1.55 -6.76 -21.18
C SER A 397 0.94 -8.05 -21.76
N GLU A 398 0.14 -8.79 -20.99
CA GLU A 398 -0.56 -9.99 -21.46
C GLU A 398 -1.82 -9.67 -22.29
N MET A 399 -2.20 -8.38 -22.40
CA MET A 399 -3.35 -7.92 -23.20
C MET A 399 -3.21 -8.10 -24.72
N GLU A 400 -2.04 -8.48 -25.26
CA GLU A 400 -1.87 -8.73 -26.70
C GLU A 400 -1.92 -10.21 -27.12
N SER A 401 -2.03 -11.18 -26.20
CA SER A 401 -2.18 -12.58 -26.64
C SER A 401 -2.97 -13.51 -25.71
N THR A 402 -4.17 -13.84 -26.19
CA THR A 402 -4.92 -15.09 -25.94
C THR A 402 -5.69 -15.23 -24.61
N ALA A 403 -6.82 -15.94 -24.74
CA ALA A 403 -7.87 -16.19 -23.77
C ALA A 403 -7.41 -16.94 -22.50
N ALA A 404 -6.94 -16.19 -21.51
CA ALA A 404 -6.83 -16.64 -20.12
C ALA A 404 -7.12 -15.46 -19.19
N LYS A 405 -8.41 -15.09 -19.09
CA LYS A 405 -8.91 -14.09 -18.12
C LYS A 405 -8.69 -14.62 -16.71
N SER A 406 -7.53 -14.33 -16.13
CA SER A 406 -7.17 -14.71 -14.78
C SER A 406 -7.76 -13.72 -13.78
N THR A 407 -7.97 -14.21 -12.56
CA THR A 407 -8.72 -13.64 -11.43
C THR A 407 -8.46 -12.16 -11.09
N PHE A 408 -7.39 -11.56 -11.62
CA PHE A 408 -7.00 -10.16 -11.41
C PHE A 408 -7.75 -9.16 -12.31
N GLU A 409 -8.20 -9.56 -13.51
CA GLU A 409 -8.89 -8.65 -14.46
C GLU A 409 -10.35 -8.40 -14.11
N ARG A 410 -11.04 -9.34 -13.46
CA ARG A 410 -12.43 -9.15 -13.00
C ARG A 410 -12.56 -8.05 -11.94
N ALA A 411 -11.45 -7.66 -11.30
CA ALA A 411 -11.43 -6.67 -10.23
C ALA A 411 -11.09 -5.24 -10.69
N LYS A 412 -10.64 -5.04 -11.93
CA LYS A 412 -10.16 -3.72 -12.44
C LYS A 412 -11.23 -2.88 -13.15
N SER A 413 -12.33 -3.48 -13.57
CA SER A 413 -13.44 -2.76 -14.15
C SER A 413 -14.41 -2.33 -13.05
N VAL A 414 -14.48 -1.02 -12.77
CA VAL A 414 -15.71 -0.25 -12.56
C VAL A 414 -15.32 1.17 -12.14
N GLU A 415 -15.67 2.13 -13.00
CA GLU A 415 -15.87 3.53 -12.65
C GLU A 415 -16.86 3.60 -11.49
N ILE A 416 -16.58 4.42 -10.48
CA ILE A 416 -17.59 4.77 -9.49
C ILE A 416 -18.65 5.61 -10.23
N GLU A 417 -19.73 4.97 -10.71
CA GLU A 417 -20.95 5.68 -11.07
C GLU A 417 -21.56 6.23 -9.79
N ILE A 418 -21.20 7.48 -9.48
CA ILE A 418 -21.86 8.31 -8.48
C ILE A 418 -23.15 8.81 -9.13
N ASN A 419 -24.23 8.06 -8.97
CA ASN A 419 -25.57 8.56 -9.28
C ASN A 419 -26.28 8.95 -7.98
N GLY A 420 -26.51 10.27 -7.82
CA GLY A 420 -27.62 10.87 -7.07
C GLY A 420 -27.52 10.91 -5.55
#